data_AF-A0AAJ2G8N7-F1
#
_entry.id   AF-A0AAJ2G8N7-F1
#
_cell.length_a   1.000
_cell.length_b   1.000
_cell.length_c   1.000
_cell.angle_alpha   90.00
_cell.angle_beta   90.00
_cell.angle_gamma   90.00
#
_symmetry.space_group_name_H-M   'P 1'
#
loop_
_entity.id
_entity.type
_entity.pdbx_description
1 polymer ?
#
loop_
_entity_poly.entity_id
_entity_poly.type
_entity_poly.pdbx_seq_one_letter_code
_entity_poly.pdbx_strand_id
1 'polypeptide(L)'
;MKMKLLLICQMVVLAMLVSCNNNGDVSIAVKDEDDYYRFRAQFDDNLSADVSRFLNDQLSTVRIDPEKDSKIITVLPDQTRITVESSPGEVMIYLDKDENSRDAYHRIKNLCEGVKDVILKHNRNNTRLENSRSN
;
A
#
# COMPACT_ATOMS: atom_id res chain seq x y z
N MET A 1 -45.82 31.68 7.27
CA MET A 1 -44.47 31.51 7.87
C MET A 1 -44.02 30.05 8.05
N LYS A 2 -44.82 29.03 7.70
CA LYS A 2 -44.46 27.60 7.87
C LYS A 2 -43.72 26.97 6.68
N MET A 3 -43.77 27.60 5.50
CA MET A 3 -43.21 27.05 4.26
C MET A 3 -41.73 27.41 4.02
N LYS A 4 -41.23 28.49 4.65
CA LYS A 4 -39.82 28.91 4.57
C LYS A 4 -38.91 28.09 5.51
N LEU A 5 -39.48 27.51 6.56
CA LEU A 5 -38.76 26.66 7.51
C LEU A 5 -38.43 25.28 6.92
N LEU A 6 -39.27 24.79 6.00
CA LEU A 6 -39.10 23.47 5.36
C LEU A 6 -37.93 23.43 4.37
N LEU A 7 -37.64 24.55 3.69
CA LEU A 7 -36.54 24.66 2.72
C LEU A 7 -35.16 24.73 3.39
N ILE A 8 -35.09 25.25 4.62
CA ILE A 8 -33.82 25.32 5.39
C ILE A 8 -33.39 23.92 5.84
N CYS A 9 -34.33 23.02 6.13
CA CYS A 9 -34.02 21.63 6.49
C CYS A 9 -33.42 20.81 5.34
N GLN A 10 -33.67 21.13 4.07
CA GLN A 10 -33.12 20.37 2.94
C GLN A 10 -31.63 20.67 2.68
N MET A 11 -31.17 21.89 2.98
CA MET A 11 -29.75 22.27 2.80
C MET A 11 -28.82 21.66 3.85
N VAL A 12 -29.33 21.29 5.03
CA VAL A 12 -28.53 20.71 6.12
C VAL A 12 -28.20 19.23 5.88
N VAL A 13 -29.01 18.51 5.07
CA VAL A 13 -28.79 17.08 4.78
C VAL A 13 -27.69 16.88 3.73
N LEU A 14 -27.44 17.84 2.83
CA LEU A 14 -26.32 17.76 1.87
C LEU A 14 -24.94 18.03 2.50
N ALA A 15 -24.87 18.66 3.67
CA ALA A 15 -23.61 18.94 4.35
C ALA A 15 -23.04 17.75 5.14
N MET A 16 -23.79 16.64 5.24
CA MET A 16 -23.33 15.42 5.91
C MET A 16 -22.57 14.45 5.01
N LEU A 17 -22.25 14.83 3.77
CA LEU A 17 -21.21 14.18 2.96
C LEU A 17 -19.82 14.60 3.47
N VAL A 18 -19.61 14.49 4.78
CA VAL A 18 -18.29 14.65 5.40
C VAL A 18 -17.47 13.47 4.92
N SER A 19 -16.68 13.75 3.89
CA SER A 19 -15.62 12.90 3.37
C SER A 19 -14.84 12.29 4.53
N CYS A 20 -14.82 10.96 4.65
CA CYS A 20 -13.90 10.28 5.54
C CYS A 20 -12.48 10.61 5.06
N ASN A 21 -11.82 11.55 5.74
CA ASN A 21 -10.44 11.91 5.48
C ASN A 21 -9.55 10.92 6.23
N ASN A 22 -9.40 9.71 5.68
CA ASN A 22 -8.34 8.81 6.12
C ASN A 22 -7.03 9.30 5.51
N ASN A 23 -6.36 10.22 6.21
CA ASN A 23 -4.92 10.38 6.01
C ASN A 23 -4.28 9.21 6.77
N GLY A 24 -4.30 8.01 6.15
CA GLY A 24 -3.60 6.85 6.69
C GLY A 24 -2.11 7.17 6.80
N ASP A 25 -1.56 7.08 8.02
CA ASP A 25 -0.13 7.27 8.24
C ASP A 25 0.65 6.20 7.48
N VAL A 26 1.52 6.64 6.56
CA VAL A 26 2.44 5.73 5.86
C VAL A 26 3.58 5.38 6.80
N SER A 27 3.75 4.09 7.08
CA SER A 27 4.86 3.56 7.86
C SER A 27 5.63 2.54 7.02
N ILE A 28 6.93 2.74 6.83
CA ILE A 28 7.79 1.82 6.08
C ILE A 28 8.99 1.46 6.96
N ALA A 29 9.17 0.17 7.19
CA ALA A 29 10.25 -0.38 7.98
C ALA A 29 11.05 -1.40 7.16
N VAL A 30 12.37 -1.27 7.18
CA VAL A 30 13.30 -2.20 6.54
C VAL A 30 14.25 -2.75 7.60
N LYS A 31 14.36 -4.08 7.67
CA LYS A 31 15.42 -4.78 8.41
C LYS A 31 16.30 -5.50 7.42
N ASP A 32 17.59 -5.24 7.50
CA ASP A 32 18.61 -5.72 6.57
C ASP A 32 19.75 -6.29 7.43
N GLU A 33 19.50 -7.46 8.02
CA GLU A 33 20.42 -8.17 8.92
C GLU A 33 21.31 -9.13 8.12
N ASP A 34 22.31 -9.75 8.73
CA ASP A 34 23.24 -10.63 8.01
C ASP A 34 22.54 -11.82 7.35
N ASP A 35 21.54 -12.39 8.00
CA ASP A 35 20.81 -13.61 7.64
C ASP A 35 19.49 -13.36 6.89
N TYR A 36 18.90 -12.16 6.98
CA TYR A 36 17.64 -11.86 6.29
C TYR A 36 17.46 -10.42 5.85
N TYR A 37 16.57 -10.26 4.87
CA TYR A 37 15.99 -8.98 4.48
C TYR A 37 14.48 -9.02 4.72
N ARG A 38 13.95 -7.99 5.40
CA ARG A 38 12.52 -7.81 5.64
C ARG A 38 12.10 -6.38 5.33
N PHE A 39 11.16 -6.24 4.40
CA PHE A 39 10.44 -5.00 4.13
C PHE A 39 9.03 -5.12 4.68
N ARG A 40 8.56 -4.10 5.42
CA ARG A 40 7.18 -3.98 5.88
C ARG A 40 6.68 -2.58 5.59
N ALA A 41 5.52 -2.46 4.96
CA ALA A 41 4.87 -1.18 4.73
C ALA A 41 3.41 -1.24 5.16
N GLN A 42 2.98 -0.18 5.85
CA GLN A 42 1.59 0.12 6.20
C GLN A 42 1.21 1.42 5.51
N PHE A 43 0.02 1.46 4.95
CA PHE A 43 -0.50 2.54 4.13
C PHE A 43 -2.03 2.51 4.13
N ASP A 44 -2.67 3.52 3.54
CA ASP A 44 -4.12 3.57 3.43
C ASP A 44 -4.70 2.42 2.60
N ASP A 45 -5.74 1.73 3.07
CA ASP A 45 -6.36 0.58 2.39
C ASP A 45 -6.70 0.85 0.92
N ASN A 46 -7.04 2.10 0.55
CA ASN A 46 -7.33 2.48 -0.84
C ASN A 46 -6.13 2.31 -1.79
N LEU A 47 -4.91 2.23 -1.24
CA LEU A 47 -3.68 1.97 -2.00
C LEU A 47 -3.40 0.49 -2.24
N SER A 48 -4.12 -0.41 -1.57
CA SER A 48 -3.87 -1.86 -1.66
C SER A 48 -3.96 -2.35 -3.11
N ALA A 49 -4.90 -1.83 -3.89
CA ALA A 49 -5.04 -2.19 -5.30
C ALA A 49 -3.82 -1.79 -6.15
N ASP A 50 -3.26 -0.59 -5.92
CA ASP A 50 -2.09 -0.11 -6.66
C ASP A 50 -0.82 -0.87 -6.27
N VAL A 51 -0.64 -1.15 -4.98
CA VAL A 51 0.49 -1.93 -4.46
C VAL A 51 0.42 -3.39 -4.95
N SER A 52 -0.74 -4.04 -4.83
CA SER A 52 -0.94 -5.41 -5.31
C SER A 52 -0.76 -5.51 -6.82
N ARG A 53 -1.24 -4.52 -7.60
CA ARG A 53 -1.01 -4.48 -9.05
C ARG A 53 0.49 -4.40 -9.37
N PHE A 54 1.22 -3.48 -8.73
CA PHE A 54 2.66 -3.37 -8.93
C PHE A 54 3.38 -4.69 -8.61
N LEU A 55 3.05 -5.34 -7.49
CA LEU A 55 3.66 -6.61 -7.11
C LEU A 55 3.32 -7.74 -8.07
N ASN A 56 2.06 -7.87 -8.49
CA ASN A 56 1.62 -8.87 -9.46
C ASN A 56 2.32 -8.70 -10.82
N ASP A 57 2.57 -7.45 -11.24
CA ASP A 57 3.28 -7.14 -12.48
C ASP A 57 4.77 -7.50 -12.40
N GLN A 58 5.40 -7.26 -11.24
CA GLN A 58 6.83 -7.55 -11.04
C GLN A 58 7.12 -9.01 -10.67
N LEU A 59 6.16 -9.70 -10.05
CA LEU A 59 6.27 -11.07 -9.57
C LEU A 59 5.27 -11.96 -10.33
N SER A 60 5.64 -12.40 -11.53
CA SER A 60 4.79 -13.20 -12.42
C SER A 60 4.15 -14.45 -11.79
N THR A 61 4.75 -14.98 -10.73
CA THR A 61 4.30 -16.20 -10.02
C THR A 61 3.41 -15.90 -8.80
N VAL A 62 3.23 -14.63 -8.45
CA VAL A 62 2.45 -14.19 -7.27
C VAL A 62 1.15 -13.56 -7.75
N ARG A 63 0.05 -13.91 -7.06
CA ARG A 63 -1.24 -13.24 -7.22
C ARG A 63 -1.74 -12.78 -5.86
N ILE A 64 -1.61 -11.49 -5.63
CA ILE A 64 -2.09 -10.80 -4.43
C ILE A 64 -3.48 -10.26 -4.71
N ASP A 65 -4.45 -10.68 -3.88
CA ASP A 65 -5.79 -10.11 -3.83
C ASP A 65 -5.76 -8.92 -2.85
N PRO A 66 -5.98 -7.66 -3.30
CA PRO A 66 -5.86 -6.49 -2.44
C PRO A 66 -6.92 -6.42 -1.34
N GLU A 67 -7.99 -7.21 -1.42
CA GLU A 67 -9.09 -7.20 -0.45
C GLU A 67 -8.98 -8.29 0.62
N LYS A 68 -7.93 -9.14 0.55
CA LYS A 68 -7.81 -10.31 1.42
C LYS A 68 -6.42 -10.47 1.99
N ASP A 69 -6.42 -11.02 3.20
CA ASP A 69 -5.20 -11.48 3.84
C ASP A 69 -4.61 -12.64 3.04
N SER A 70 -3.31 -12.57 2.78
CA SER A 70 -2.60 -13.62 2.07
C SER A 70 -1.19 -13.79 2.62
N LYS A 71 -0.72 -15.04 2.62
CA LYS A 71 0.67 -15.41 2.88
C LYS A 71 1.10 -16.37 1.80
N ILE A 72 2.03 -15.93 0.96
CA ILE A 72 2.50 -16.65 -0.22
C ILE A 72 3.99 -16.92 -0.04
N ILE A 73 4.35 -18.20 0.03
CA ILE A 73 5.74 -18.65 -0.05
C ILE A 73 5.95 -19.14 -1.46
N THR A 74 6.88 -18.54 -2.20
CA THR A 74 7.07 -18.86 -3.61
C THR A 74 8.53 -18.87 -4.03
N VAL A 75 8.79 -19.51 -5.17
CA VAL A 75 10.08 -19.50 -5.84
C VAL A 75 9.89 -18.81 -7.19
N LEU A 76 10.65 -17.75 -7.41
CA LEU A 76 10.63 -16.96 -8.63
C LEU A 76 11.40 -17.67 -9.75
N PRO A 77 11.24 -17.28 -11.04
CA PRO A 77 11.87 -17.98 -12.16
C PRO A 77 13.40 -18.11 -12.09
N ASP A 78 14.07 -17.20 -11.39
CA ASP A 78 15.51 -17.22 -11.14
C ASP A 78 15.90 -17.99 -9.87
N GLN A 79 15.00 -18.82 -9.35
CA GLN A 79 15.16 -19.62 -8.13
C GLN A 79 15.19 -18.83 -6.81
N THR A 80 14.91 -17.52 -6.83
CA THR A 80 14.78 -16.75 -5.59
C THR A 80 13.55 -17.21 -4.79
N ARG A 81 13.74 -17.59 -3.52
CA ARG A 81 12.66 -17.93 -2.60
C ARG A 81 12.30 -16.73 -1.72
N ILE A 82 11.03 -16.36 -1.70
CA ILE A 82 10.51 -15.28 -0.86
C ILE A 82 9.21 -15.67 -0.17
N THR A 83 8.92 -14.95 0.92
CA THR A 83 7.59 -14.90 1.52
C THR A 83 7.00 -13.51 1.30
N VAL A 84 5.77 -13.45 0.81
CA VAL A 84 4.97 -12.23 0.68
C VAL A 84 3.73 -12.39 1.55
N GLU A 85 3.56 -11.50 2.52
CA GLU A 85 2.33 -11.36 3.30
C GLU A 85 1.64 -10.06 2.92
N SER A 86 0.32 -10.08 2.78
CA SER A 86 -0.47 -8.91 2.44
C SER A 86 -1.80 -8.93 3.18
N SER A 87 -2.33 -7.76 3.45
CA SER A 87 -3.72 -7.51 3.85
C SER A 87 -4.11 -6.13 3.30
N PRO A 88 -5.39 -5.72 3.36
CA PRO A 88 -5.75 -4.33 3.12
C PRO A 88 -4.87 -3.40 3.96
N GLY A 89 -4.24 -2.42 3.30
CA GLY A 89 -3.38 -1.41 3.94
C GLY A 89 -1.99 -1.88 4.36
N GLU A 90 -1.59 -3.12 4.09
CA GLU A 90 -0.30 -3.64 4.55
C GLU A 90 0.34 -4.64 3.58
N VAL A 91 1.66 -4.56 3.46
CA VAL A 91 2.47 -5.60 2.79
C VAL A 91 3.77 -5.85 3.53
N MET A 92 4.18 -7.12 3.57
CA MET A 92 5.46 -7.56 4.09
C MET A 92 6.13 -8.52 3.10
N ILE A 93 7.41 -8.27 2.82
CA ILE A 93 8.23 -9.12 1.96
C ILE A 93 9.44 -9.56 2.78
N TYR A 94 9.66 -10.86 2.82
CA TYR A 94 10.76 -11.49 3.52
C TYR A 94 11.61 -12.33 2.56
N LEU A 95 12.93 -12.19 2.68
CA LEU A 95 13.94 -12.98 1.99
C LEU A 95 14.97 -13.46 3.02
N ASP A 96 15.17 -14.77 3.06
CA ASP A 96 16.28 -15.39 3.77
C ASP A 96 17.55 -15.28 2.90
N LYS A 97 18.62 -14.68 3.41
CA LYS A 97 19.87 -14.45 2.67
C LYS A 97 20.77 -15.68 2.63
N ASP A 98 20.59 -16.61 3.56
CA ASP A 98 21.34 -17.86 3.58
C ASP A 98 20.78 -18.86 2.55
N GLU A 99 19.50 -18.75 2.23
CA GLU A 99 18.84 -19.56 1.18
C GLU A 99 18.88 -18.94 -0.22
N ASN A 100 19.33 -17.69 -0.37
CA ASN A 100 19.27 -16.95 -1.63
C ASN A 100 20.61 -16.34 -2.03
N SER A 101 20.81 -16.13 -3.33
CA SER A 101 22.01 -15.47 -3.82
C SER A 101 22.02 -13.97 -3.47
N ARG A 102 23.21 -13.36 -3.50
CA ARG A 102 23.37 -11.92 -3.35
C ARG A 102 22.59 -11.12 -4.41
N ASP A 103 22.52 -11.63 -5.63
CA ASP A 103 21.78 -11.00 -6.73
C ASP A 103 20.27 -11.04 -6.47
N ALA A 104 19.77 -12.17 -5.95
CA ALA A 104 18.39 -12.31 -5.51
C ALA A 104 18.03 -11.26 -4.44
N TYR A 105 18.88 -11.10 -3.42
CA TYR A 105 18.73 -10.06 -2.40
C TYR A 105 18.64 -8.65 -3.02
N HIS A 106 19.58 -8.28 -3.90
CA HIS A 106 19.57 -6.95 -4.53
C HIS A 106 18.33 -6.73 -5.39
N ARG A 107 17.85 -7.74 -6.10
CA ARG A 107 16.62 -7.65 -6.89
C ARG A 107 15.39 -7.44 -6.00
N ILE A 108 15.26 -8.19 -4.92
CA ILE A 108 14.13 -8.04 -3.98
C ILE A 108 14.19 -6.67 -3.27
N LYS A 109 15.38 -6.18 -2.94
CA LYS A 109 15.55 -4.81 -2.42
C LYS A 109 15.05 -3.76 -3.41
N ASN A 110 15.40 -3.88 -4.69
CA ASN A 110 14.94 -2.97 -5.74
C ASN A 110 13.42 -3.04 -5.94
N LEU A 111 12.83 -4.25 -5.87
CA LEU A 111 11.37 -4.41 -5.88
C LEU A 111 10.70 -3.63 -4.75
N CYS A 112 11.26 -3.71 -3.54
CA CYS A 112 10.73 -3.03 -2.36
C CYS A 112 10.85 -1.49 -2.45
N GLU A 113 11.91 -0.96 -3.07
CA GLU A 113 11.98 0.47 -3.38
C GLU A 113 10.88 0.88 -4.37
N GLY A 114 10.56 0.04 -5.37
CA GLY A 114 9.42 0.28 -6.26
C GLY A 114 8.07 0.32 -5.54
N VAL A 115 7.85 -0.58 -4.58
CA VAL A 115 6.65 -0.56 -3.71
C VAL A 115 6.56 0.75 -2.93
N LYS A 116 7.67 1.15 -2.30
CA LYS A 116 7.77 2.40 -1.56
C LYS A 116 7.47 3.62 -2.45
N ASP A 117 7.94 3.64 -3.69
CA ASP A 117 7.64 4.72 -4.64
C ASP A 117 6.15 4.82 -4.97
N VAL A 118 5.46 3.69 -5.15
CA VAL A 118 4.00 3.66 -5.35
C VAL A 118 3.27 4.30 -4.17
N ILE A 119 3.63 3.90 -2.95
CA ILE A 119 3.02 4.41 -1.71
C ILE A 119 3.29 5.92 -1.54
N LEU A 120 4.55 6.34 -1.66
CA LEU A 120 4.94 7.74 -1.44
C LEU A 120 4.46 8.70 -2.53
N LYS A 121 4.28 8.23 -3.77
CA LYS A 121 3.71 9.05 -4.84
C LYS A 121 2.25 9.37 -4.56
N HIS A 122 1.46 8.41 -4.07
CA HIS A 122 0.07 8.65 -3.73
C HIS A 122 -0.08 9.59 -2.53
N ASN A 123 0.71 9.37 -1.47
CA ASN A 123 0.67 10.24 -0.29
C ASN A 123 0.95 11.72 -0.66
N ARG A 124 1.97 11.98 -1.49
CA ARG A 124 2.28 13.33 -1.98
C ARG A 124 1.15 13.97 -2.80
N ASN A 125 0.46 13.18 -3.63
CA ASN A 125 -0.65 13.69 -4.42
C ASN A 125 -1.83 14.07 -3.53
N ASN A 126 -2.09 13.31 -2.47
CA ASN A 126 -3.16 13.61 -1.52
C ASN A 126 -2.90 14.95 -0.79
N THR A 127 -1.70 15.13 -0.24
CA THR A 127 -1.29 16.39 0.43
C THR A 127 -1.40 17.61 -0.50
N ARG A 128 -1.10 17.45 -1.80
CA ARG A 128 -1.19 18.56 -2.77
C ARG A 128 -2.63 18.96 -3.07
N LEU A 129 -3.54 17.99 -3.14
CA LEU A 129 -4.97 18.25 -3.37
C LEU A 129 -5.60 18.98 -2.17
N GLU A 130 -5.22 18.63 -0.93
CA GLU A 130 -5.66 19.32 0.28
C GLU A 130 -5.24 20.80 0.30
N ASN A 131 -3.97 21.10 -0.02
CA ASN A 131 -3.45 22.46 -0.06
C ASN A 131 -4.09 23.32 -1.17
N SER A 132 -4.57 22.72 -2.26
CA SER A 132 -5.25 23.42 -3.35
C SER A 132 -6.72 23.75 -3.08
N ARG A 133 -7.35 23.06 -2.12
CA ARG A 133 -8.76 23.27 -1.73
C ARG A 133 -8.94 24.23 -0.55
N SER A 134 -7.84 24.58 0.12
CA SER A 134 -7.82 25.46 1.30
C SER A 134 -7.45 26.92 0.99
N ASN A 135 -7.27 27.25 -0.30
CA ASN A 135 -7.03 28.60 -0.84
C ASN A 135 -8.18 28.98 -1.80
#